data_AF-A0A3E3E2B3-F1
#
_entry.id   AF-A0A3E3E2B3-F1
#
_cell.length_a   1.000
_cell.length_b   1.000
_cell.length_c   1.000
_cell.angle_alpha   90.00
_cell.angle_beta   90.00
_cell.angle_gamma   90.00
#
_symmetry.space_group_name_H-M   'P 1'
#
loop_
_entity.id
_entity.type
_entity.pdbx_description
1 polymer ?
#
loop_
_entity_poly.entity_id
_entity_poly.type
_entity_poly.pdbx_seq_one_letter_code
_entity_poly.pdbx_strand_id
1 'polypeptide(L)'
;MAKKDRLSGNEAAAYALRQIDPDVFPAFPITPSTEIPQYFASFVADGKVNSEFIPVESEHSSMSAAIGAESAGARSVTATSSCGLAFMWEELYVAASDRLPILLALVNRALSGPININCDHSDSMGARDSGWIQIYSENNQEAYDNMIQAYPIAENKNVLLPIMVCQDGFITSHAVENIELLEDEKVKKFVGEYEPENYLLNAKKPLAVGPYSVTDYYMEAKVAQAHAMKSAKQAILDVAKKFEKLSGRKYGLFEEYKLEDADYAVVIIGSAAGTTKDTIDEMRKEGKKVGLLKIRVFRPFPGEEIAKALKNVKAVAIMDRAESFNSQGGPLGAEVMSSLYKAKSTSKAINYVYGLGGRDVTVDDMRKVFETLEEIDKSDEDFETYRFMGVRE
;
A
#
# COMPACT_ATOMS: atom_id res chain seq x y z
N MET A 1 -16.48 -11.42 -20.96
CA MET A 1 -15.26 -12.18 -20.58
C MET A 1 -14.20 -11.18 -20.15
N ALA A 2 -13.34 -11.53 -19.19
CA ALA A 2 -12.20 -10.67 -18.82
C ALA A 2 -11.34 -10.37 -20.05
N LYS A 3 -10.95 -9.12 -20.23
CA LYS A 3 -10.13 -8.69 -21.38
C LYS A 3 -8.67 -8.78 -20.98
N LYS A 4 -7.88 -9.59 -21.70
CA LYS A 4 -6.42 -9.57 -21.55
C LYS A 4 -5.87 -8.34 -22.26
N ASP A 5 -5.02 -7.61 -21.57
CA ASP A 5 -4.36 -6.42 -22.11
C ASP A 5 -2.91 -6.32 -21.63
N ARG A 6 -2.15 -5.40 -22.22
CA ARG A 6 -0.76 -5.11 -21.87
C ARG A 6 -0.66 -3.68 -21.39
N LEU A 7 -0.53 -3.50 -20.07
CA LEU A 7 -0.53 -2.18 -19.44
C LEU A 7 0.61 -2.11 -18.41
N SER A 8 1.19 -0.93 -18.25
CA SER A 8 2.03 -0.58 -17.10
C SER A 8 1.21 -0.47 -15.82
N GLY A 9 1.85 -0.43 -14.65
CA GLY A 9 1.15 -0.18 -13.38
C GLY A 9 0.45 1.18 -13.32
N ASN A 10 1.02 2.22 -13.95
CA ASN A 10 0.37 3.53 -14.07
C ASN A 10 -0.86 3.49 -14.99
N GLU A 11 -0.75 2.85 -16.15
CA GLU A 11 -1.87 2.68 -17.08
C GLU A 11 -2.99 1.85 -16.45
N ALA A 12 -2.62 0.78 -15.73
CA ALA A 12 -3.55 -0.09 -15.03
C ALA A 12 -4.32 0.67 -13.92
N ALA A 13 -3.62 1.49 -13.13
CA ALA A 13 -4.23 2.37 -12.13
C ALA A 13 -5.19 3.40 -12.77
N ALA A 14 -4.75 4.10 -13.83
CA ALA A 14 -5.60 5.06 -14.54
C ALA A 14 -6.82 4.40 -15.19
N TYR A 15 -6.67 3.18 -15.73
CA TYR A 15 -7.78 2.42 -16.31
C TYR A 15 -8.80 2.00 -15.24
N ALA A 16 -8.36 1.58 -14.05
CA ALA A 16 -9.25 1.31 -12.93
C ALA A 16 -9.99 2.58 -12.51
N LEU A 17 -9.30 3.72 -12.38
CA LEU A 17 -9.94 5.00 -12.05
C LEU A 17 -11.00 5.40 -13.08
N ARG A 18 -10.75 5.19 -14.38
CA ARG A 18 -11.75 5.39 -15.43
C ARG A 18 -12.99 4.50 -15.23
N GLN A 19 -12.80 3.26 -14.78
CA GLN A 19 -13.93 2.35 -14.51
C GLN A 19 -14.69 2.72 -13.24
N ILE A 20 -13.99 3.26 -12.24
CA ILE A 20 -14.54 3.76 -10.99
C ILE A 20 -15.36 5.04 -11.23
N ASP A 21 -14.92 5.89 -12.16
CA ASP A 21 -15.56 7.17 -12.51
C ASP A 21 -15.74 8.07 -11.27
N PRO A 22 -14.64 8.46 -10.58
CA PRO A 22 -14.71 9.34 -9.41
C PRO A 22 -15.25 10.73 -9.80
N ASP A 23 -15.79 11.48 -8.85
CA ASP A 23 -16.39 12.79 -9.15
C ASP A 23 -15.32 13.86 -9.37
N VAL A 24 -14.24 13.86 -8.56
CA VAL A 24 -13.20 14.91 -8.61
C VAL A 24 -11.80 14.30 -8.54
N PHE A 25 -10.91 14.77 -9.44
CA PHE A 25 -9.49 14.41 -9.44
C PHE A 25 -8.62 15.67 -9.51
N PRO A 26 -8.27 16.29 -8.36
CA PRO A 26 -7.26 17.35 -8.33
C PRO A 26 -5.86 16.75 -8.40
N ALA A 27 -4.99 17.25 -9.28
CA ALA A 27 -3.68 16.64 -9.52
C ALA A 27 -2.55 17.64 -9.71
N PHE A 28 -1.36 17.26 -9.26
CA PHE A 28 -0.09 17.91 -9.55
C PHE A 28 0.92 16.87 -10.05
N PRO A 29 1.71 17.16 -11.11
CA PRO A 29 2.58 16.16 -11.70
C PRO A 29 3.88 15.97 -10.90
N ILE A 30 4.18 14.72 -10.54
CA ILE A 30 5.48 14.32 -9.98
C ILE A 30 5.87 12.92 -10.44
N THR A 31 7.08 12.76 -10.98
CA THR A 31 7.59 11.44 -11.38
C THR A 31 7.71 10.52 -10.16
N PRO A 32 7.39 9.22 -10.25
CA PRO A 32 6.84 8.47 -11.40
C PRO A 32 5.31 8.40 -11.50
N SER A 33 4.54 9.11 -10.67
CA SER A 33 3.06 9.06 -10.71
C SER A 33 2.42 9.92 -11.80
N THR A 34 3.13 10.86 -12.42
CA THR A 34 2.61 11.79 -13.45
C THR A 34 1.75 11.15 -14.53
N GLU A 35 2.07 9.92 -14.96
CA GLU A 35 1.30 9.24 -16.02
C GLU A 35 -0.14 8.95 -15.60
N ILE A 36 -0.42 8.69 -14.32
CA ILE A 36 -1.77 8.40 -13.82
C ILE A 36 -2.73 9.57 -14.10
N PRO A 37 -2.49 10.80 -13.61
CA PRO A 37 -3.35 11.93 -13.92
C PRO A 37 -3.31 12.32 -15.40
N GLN A 38 -2.21 12.07 -16.12
CA GLN A 38 -2.14 12.33 -17.56
C GLN A 38 -3.09 11.43 -18.38
N TYR A 39 -3.07 10.11 -18.14
CA TYR A 39 -3.99 9.18 -18.77
C TYR A 39 -5.44 9.48 -18.36
N PHE A 40 -5.66 9.79 -17.08
CA PHE A 40 -6.99 10.11 -16.59
C PHE A 40 -7.55 11.40 -17.22
N ALA A 41 -6.75 12.46 -17.33
CA ALA A 41 -7.15 13.69 -18.02
C ALA A 41 -7.53 13.44 -19.48
N SER A 42 -6.89 12.47 -20.15
CA SER A 42 -7.26 12.07 -21.51
C SER A 42 -8.65 11.40 -21.54
N PHE A 43 -8.98 10.56 -20.55
CA PHE A 43 -10.32 9.99 -20.43
C PHE A 43 -11.40 11.04 -20.19
N VAL A 44 -11.09 12.09 -19.41
CA VAL A 44 -12.00 13.24 -19.22
C VAL A 44 -12.21 13.97 -20.54
N ALA A 45 -11.13 14.30 -21.25
CA ALA A 45 -11.21 15.00 -22.55
C ALA A 45 -11.99 14.20 -23.61
N ASP A 46 -11.88 12.86 -23.57
CA ASP A 46 -12.60 11.95 -24.47
C ASP A 46 -14.05 11.65 -24.04
N GLY A 47 -14.53 12.23 -22.93
CA GLY A 47 -15.87 12.00 -22.40
C GLY A 47 -16.10 10.55 -21.93
N LYS A 48 -15.04 9.86 -21.49
CA LYS A 48 -15.11 8.47 -20.97
C LYS A 48 -15.50 8.40 -19.50
N VAL A 49 -15.38 9.51 -18.79
CA VAL A 49 -15.71 9.71 -17.37
C VAL A 49 -16.45 11.04 -17.24
N ASN A 50 -17.20 11.21 -16.14
CA ASN A 50 -17.91 12.46 -15.83
C ASN A 50 -17.19 13.28 -14.75
N SER A 51 -15.91 13.02 -14.52
CA SER A 51 -15.10 13.62 -13.47
C SER A 51 -14.70 15.07 -13.76
N GLU A 52 -14.63 15.88 -12.72
CA GLU A 52 -13.95 17.19 -12.74
C GLU A 52 -12.45 16.99 -12.45
N PHE A 53 -11.60 17.27 -13.45
CA PHE A 53 -10.14 17.21 -13.30
C PHE A 53 -9.56 18.59 -13.02
N ILE A 54 -8.89 18.75 -11.88
CA ILE A 54 -8.41 20.07 -11.41
C ILE A 54 -6.88 20.10 -11.42
N PRO A 55 -6.23 20.77 -12.39
CA PRO A 55 -4.80 21.02 -12.33
C PRO A 55 -4.52 22.07 -11.25
N VAL A 56 -3.86 21.67 -10.18
CA VAL A 56 -3.52 22.57 -9.06
C VAL A 56 -2.06 23.03 -9.15
N GLU A 57 -1.64 23.93 -8.26
CA GLU A 57 -0.30 24.51 -8.21
C GLU A 57 0.71 23.70 -7.38
N SER A 58 0.25 22.74 -6.58
CA SER A 58 1.11 21.84 -5.79
C SER A 58 0.38 20.60 -5.26
N GLU A 59 1.12 19.62 -4.75
CA GLU A 59 0.56 18.44 -4.09
C GLU A 59 -0.21 18.77 -2.81
N HIS A 60 0.22 19.78 -2.05
CA HIS A 60 -0.54 20.26 -0.90
C HIS A 60 -1.94 20.68 -1.34
N SER A 61 -2.03 21.53 -2.36
CA SER A 61 -3.29 22.02 -2.94
C SER A 61 -4.12 20.90 -3.56
N SER A 62 -3.47 19.85 -4.07
CA SER A 62 -4.16 18.66 -4.59
C SER A 62 -4.90 17.92 -3.49
N MET A 63 -4.26 17.67 -2.35
CA MET A 63 -4.93 17.04 -1.21
C MET A 63 -5.98 17.97 -0.58
N SER A 64 -5.69 19.27 -0.43
CA SER A 64 -6.67 20.24 0.09
C SER A 64 -7.94 20.29 -0.78
N ALA A 65 -7.80 20.27 -2.11
CA ALA A 65 -8.94 20.22 -3.04
C ALA A 65 -9.71 18.90 -2.93
N ALA A 66 -9.01 17.76 -2.77
CA ALA A 66 -9.65 16.46 -2.56
C ALA A 66 -10.43 16.42 -1.24
N ILE A 67 -9.87 16.99 -0.15
CA ILE A 67 -10.56 17.14 1.14
C ILE A 67 -11.82 17.98 0.99
N GLY A 68 -11.75 19.11 0.28
CA GLY A 68 -12.90 19.98 0.04
C GLY A 68 -14.01 19.27 -0.73
N ALA A 69 -13.65 18.56 -1.80
CA ALA A 69 -14.60 17.81 -2.63
C ALA A 69 -15.23 16.62 -1.88
N GLU A 70 -14.42 15.81 -1.20
CA GLU A 70 -14.89 14.67 -0.39
C GLU A 70 -15.80 15.14 0.75
N SER A 71 -15.41 16.22 1.44
CA SER A 71 -16.25 16.85 2.46
C SER A 71 -17.57 17.34 1.89
N ALA A 72 -17.59 17.85 0.66
CA ALA A 72 -18.80 18.31 -0.04
C ALA A 72 -19.72 17.16 -0.49
N GLY A 73 -19.27 15.90 -0.36
CA GLY A 73 -20.03 14.69 -0.70
C GLY A 73 -19.70 14.10 -2.07
N ALA A 74 -18.57 14.49 -2.67
CA ALA A 74 -18.11 14.02 -3.97
C ALA A 74 -16.94 13.05 -3.80
N ARG A 75 -16.99 11.89 -4.46
CA ARG A 75 -15.93 10.88 -4.43
C ARG A 75 -14.65 11.45 -5.05
N SER A 76 -13.60 11.54 -4.25
CA SER A 76 -12.37 12.25 -4.63
C SER A 76 -11.15 11.32 -4.67
N VAL A 77 -10.27 11.57 -5.65
CA VAL A 77 -9.00 10.84 -5.81
C VAL A 77 -7.86 11.80 -6.14
N THR A 78 -6.64 11.50 -5.69
CA THR A 78 -5.43 12.12 -6.24
C THR A 78 -4.32 11.10 -6.45
N ALA A 79 -3.24 11.50 -7.12
CA ALA A 79 -2.05 10.70 -7.36
C ALA A 79 -0.78 11.51 -7.03
N THR A 80 0.20 10.87 -6.40
CA THR A 80 1.47 11.51 -6.06
C THR A 80 2.60 10.50 -5.85
N SER A 81 3.80 11.00 -5.53
CA SER A 81 5.02 10.26 -5.21
C SER A 81 5.94 11.09 -4.30
N SER A 82 6.80 10.45 -3.50
CA SER A 82 7.98 11.09 -2.89
C SER A 82 7.70 12.44 -2.20
N CYS A 83 8.38 13.50 -2.63
CA CYS A 83 8.32 14.83 -2.06
C CYS A 83 6.92 15.45 -2.18
N GLY A 84 6.13 15.01 -3.16
CA GLY A 84 4.74 15.42 -3.29
C GLY A 84 3.89 14.88 -2.14
N LEU A 85 4.07 13.61 -1.77
CA LEU A 85 3.43 13.05 -0.57
C LEU A 85 3.93 13.75 0.70
N ALA A 86 5.23 14.02 0.80
CA ALA A 86 5.78 14.76 1.93
C ALA A 86 5.20 16.18 2.03
N PHE A 87 4.87 16.81 0.90
CA PHE A 87 4.24 18.12 0.86
C PHE A 87 2.75 18.08 1.20
N MET A 88 2.10 16.91 1.08
CA MET A 88 0.74 16.65 1.57
C MET A 88 0.68 16.35 3.08
N TRP A 89 1.79 16.28 3.81
CA TRP A 89 1.86 15.66 5.14
C TRP A 89 0.78 16.12 6.13
N GLU A 90 0.60 17.42 6.29
CA GLU A 90 -0.42 17.98 7.18
C GLU A 90 -1.84 17.56 6.73
N GLU A 91 -2.12 17.70 5.44
CA GLU A 91 -3.42 17.40 4.85
C GLU A 91 -3.80 15.92 4.96
N LEU A 92 -2.82 15.00 4.98
CA LEU A 92 -3.09 13.59 5.24
C LEU A 92 -3.75 13.39 6.62
N TYR A 93 -3.29 14.10 7.65
CA TYR A 93 -3.89 14.02 8.99
C TYR A 93 -5.26 14.69 9.04
N VAL A 94 -5.49 15.75 8.26
CA VAL A 94 -6.80 16.41 8.13
C VAL A 94 -7.80 15.45 7.50
N ALA A 95 -7.50 14.89 6.33
CA ALA A 95 -8.35 13.93 5.63
C ALA A 95 -8.77 12.74 6.52
N ALA A 96 -7.81 12.16 7.26
CA ALA A 96 -8.11 11.07 8.16
C ALA A 96 -8.96 11.50 9.37
N SER A 97 -8.71 12.69 9.92
CA SER A 97 -9.41 13.21 11.10
C SER A 97 -10.86 13.58 10.80
N ASP A 98 -11.09 14.10 9.59
CA ASP A 98 -12.43 14.42 9.09
C ASP A 98 -13.20 13.19 8.57
N ARG A 99 -12.63 11.98 8.67
CA ARG A 99 -13.25 10.70 8.28
C ARG A 99 -13.67 10.67 6.81
N LEU A 100 -12.82 11.21 5.94
CA LEU A 100 -13.07 11.35 4.51
C LEU A 100 -12.48 10.15 3.75
N PRO A 101 -13.27 9.36 3.00
CA PRO A 101 -12.80 8.18 2.27
C PRO A 101 -12.11 8.52 0.94
N ILE A 102 -11.11 9.41 0.99
CA ILE A 102 -10.30 9.84 -0.16
C ILE A 102 -9.39 8.70 -0.62
N LEU A 103 -9.28 8.51 -1.93
CA LEU A 103 -8.32 7.60 -2.55
C LEU A 103 -7.03 8.34 -2.95
N LEU A 104 -5.89 7.79 -2.56
CA LEU A 104 -4.58 8.22 -3.03
C LEU A 104 -3.89 7.11 -3.83
N ALA A 105 -3.70 7.32 -5.12
CA ALA A 105 -2.86 6.48 -5.97
C ALA A 105 -1.39 6.87 -5.75
N LEU A 106 -0.68 6.14 -4.89
CA LEU A 106 0.68 6.45 -4.50
C LEU A 106 1.67 5.58 -5.26
N VAL A 107 2.53 6.22 -6.06
CA VAL A 107 3.64 5.52 -6.71
C VAL A 107 4.91 5.78 -5.91
N ASN A 108 5.35 4.76 -5.18
CA ASN A 108 6.43 4.86 -4.21
C ASN A 108 7.76 5.23 -4.84
N ARG A 109 8.38 6.28 -4.29
CA ARG A 109 9.67 6.82 -4.74
C ARG A 109 10.46 7.36 -3.56
N ALA A 110 11.79 7.22 -3.66
CA ALA A 110 12.74 7.80 -2.74
C ALA A 110 12.48 9.27 -2.40
N LEU A 111 12.42 9.60 -1.10
CA LEU A 111 12.47 10.96 -0.61
C LEU A 111 13.83 11.61 -0.94
N SER A 112 13.83 12.93 -1.12
CA SER A 112 15.01 13.66 -1.59
C SER A 112 16.07 13.80 -0.50
N GLY A 113 17.31 13.47 -0.84
CA GLY A 113 18.51 13.73 -0.05
C GLY A 113 19.47 12.53 -0.03
N PRO A 114 20.17 12.21 -1.14
CA PRO A 114 20.18 12.89 -2.44
C PRO A 114 18.92 12.64 -3.28
N ILE A 115 18.65 13.47 -4.29
CA ILE A 115 17.47 13.26 -5.15
C ILE A 115 17.59 11.93 -5.89
N ASN A 116 16.52 11.12 -5.82
CA ASN A 116 16.39 9.90 -6.60
C ASN A 116 14.94 9.78 -7.07
N ILE A 117 14.75 9.44 -8.35
CA ILE A 117 13.42 9.27 -8.94
C ILE A 117 12.89 7.85 -8.80
N ASN A 118 13.76 6.89 -8.51
CA ASN A 118 13.43 5.48 -8.48
C ASN A 118 12.79 5.05 -7.15
N CYS A 119 12.31 3.81 -7.12
CA CYS A 119 11.56 3.27 -6.00
C CYS A 119 12.39 3.10 -4.73
N ASP A 120 11.85 3.64 -3.65
CA ASP A 120 11.86 3.00 -2.33
C ASP A 120 10.54 3.35 -1.65
N HIS A 121 10.30 2.88 -0.43
CA HIS A 121 9.05 3.10 0.32
C HIS A 121 9.15 4.24 1.34
N SER A 122 10.21 5.05 1.32
CA SER A 122 10.43 6.10 2.33
C SER A 122 9.31 7.14 2.39
N ASP A 123 8.60 7.36 1.29
CA ASP A 123 7.44 8.24 1.23
C ASP A 123 6.23 7.67 1.98
N SER A 124 5.66 6.56 1.52
CA SER A 124 4.48 5.95 2.16
C SER A 124 4.77 5.50 3.59
N MET A 125 5.98 5.01 3.85
CA MET A 125 6.41 4.63 5.18
C MET A 125 6.62 5.83 6.09
N GLY A 126 7.04 6.98 5.55
CA GLY A 126 6.95 8.24 6.26
C GLY A 126 5.51 8.49 6.71
N ALA A 127 4.55 8.44 5.77
CA ALA A 127 3.14 8.76 6.02
C ALA A 127 2.34 7.69 6.79
N ARG A 128 2.95 6.60 7.28
CA ARG A 128 2.26 5.43 7.87
C ARG A 128 1.42 5.73 9.12
N ASP A 129 1.72 6.82 9.82
CA ASP A 129 1.07 7.22 11.06
C ASP A 129 0.01 8.33 10.86
N SER A 130 -0.35 8.62 9.60
CA SER A 130 -1.35 9.63 9.21
C SER A 130 -2.81 9.21 9.41
N GLY A 131 -3.07 7.93 9.75
CA GLY A 131 -4.42 7.40 9.89
C GLY A 131 -5.04 6.89 8.58
N TRP A 132 -4.24 6.77 7.52
CA TRP A 132 -4.65 6.20 6.23
C TRP A 132 -4.52 4.68 6.21
N ILE A 133 -5.46 4.03 5.53
CA ILE A 133 -5.32 2.62 5.14
C ILE A 133 -4.22 2.56 4.08
N GLN A 134 -3.30 1.60 4.16
CA GLN A 134 -2.22 1.44 3.19
C GLN A 134 -2.21 0.03 2.62
N ILE A 135 -2.45 -0.07 1.32
CA ILE A 135 -2.43 -1.32 0.55
C ILE A 135 -1.32 -1.23 -0.50
N TYR A 136 -0.44 -2.23 -0.55
CA TYR A 136 0.69 -2.31 -1.46
C TYR A 136 0.46 -3.40 -2.51
N SER A 137 0.87 -3.08 -3.73
CA SER A 137 0.73 -3.95 -4.90
C SER A 137 2.10 -4.53 -5.28
N GLU A 138 2.15 -5.84 -5.54
CA GLU A 138 3.35 -6.50 -6.05
C GLU A 138 3.61 -6.19 -7.53
N ASN A 139 2.56 -6.19 -8.33
CA ASN A 139 2.64 -6.15 -9.80
C ASN A 139 1.46 -5.36 -10.40
N ASN A 140 1.40 -5.29 -11.73
CA ASN A 140 0.43 -4.44 -12.43
C ASN A 140 -1.01 -4.92 -12.23
N GLN A 141 -1.22 -6.24 -12.14
CA GLN A 141 -2.52 -6.83 -11.87
C GLN A 141 -3.02 -6.42 -10.48
N GLU A 142 -2.16 -6.47 -9.46
CA GLU A 142 -2.51 -6.03 -8.11
C GLU A 142 -2.75 -4.52 -8.03
N ALA A 143 -1.99 -3.71 -8.78
CA ALA A 143 -2.22 -2.26 -8.83
C ALA A 143 -3.64 -1.94 -9.36
N TYR A 144 -4.06 -2.62 -10.42
CA TYR A 144 -5.43 -2.54 -10.95
C TYR A 144 -6.49 -3.00 -9.94
N ASP A 145 -6.30 -4.19 -9.37
CA ASP A 145 -7.30 -4.81 -8.50
C ASP A 145 -7.45 -4.12 -7.14
N ASN A 146 -6.35 -3.61 -6.59
CA ASN A 146 -6.36 -2.85 -5.35
C ASN A 146 -7.07 -1.49 -5.53
N MET A 147 -6.91 -0.85 -6.69
CA MET A 147 -7.61 0.40 -7.01
C MET A 147 -9.13 0.21 -7.00
N ILE A 148 -9.62 -0.88 -7.61
CA ILE A 148 -11.07 -1.21 -7.63
C ILE A 148 -11.61 -1.53 -6.24
N GLN A 149 -10.80 -2.16 -5.39
CA GLN A 149 -11.22 -2.50 -4.02
C GLN A 149 -11.23 -1.30 -3.07
N ALA A 150 -10.59 -0.18 -3.43
CA ALA A 150 -10.28 0.88 -2.49
C ALA A 150 -11.52 1.58 -1.91
N TYR A 151 -12.44 2.06 -2.75
CA TYR A 151 -13.67 2.72 -2.28
C TYR A 151 -14.60 1.79 -1.49
N PRO A 152 -14.90 0.55 -1.93
CA PRO A 152 -15.65 -0.40 -1.10
C PRO A 152 -15.08 -0.66 0.30
N ILE A 153 -13.76 -0.47 0.48
CA ILE A 153 -13.08 -0.55 1.78
C ILE A 153 -13.25 0.77 2.55
N ALA A 154 -12.86 1.89 1.93
CA ALA A 154 -12.81 3.20 2.56
C ALA A 154 -14.19 3.76 2.92
N GLU A 155 -15.17 3.61 2.03
CA GLU A 155 -16.56 4.09 2.19
C GLU A 155 -17.41 3.19 3.10
N ASN A 156 -16.86 2.09 3.61
CA ASN A 156 -17.57 1.26 4.58
C ASN A 156 -17.95 2.11 5.80
N LYS A 157 -19.21 2.06 6.23
CA LYS A 157 -19.76 2.90 7.31
C LYS A 157 -19.03 2.76 8.66
N ASN A 158 -18.38 1.61 8.90
CA ASN A 158 -17.59 1.39 10.11
C ASN A 158 -16.13 1.87 9.95
N VAL A 159 -15.73 2.23 8.74
CA VAL A 159 -14.38 2.64 8.34
C VAL A 159 -14.37 4.15 8.10
N LEU A 160 -14.86 4.66 6.96
CA LEU A 160 -14.83 6.09 6.62
C LEU A 160 -13.44 6.68 6.90
N LEU A 161 -12.41 6.06 6.32
CA LEU A 161 -11.02 6.48 6.41
C LEU A 161 -10.44 6.56 5.01
N PRO A 162 -9.51 7.49 4.77
CA PRO A 162 -8.84 7.59 3.49
C PRO A 162 -7.90 6.40 3.26
N ILE A 163 -7.63 6.10 2.00
CA ILE A 163 -6.90 4.90 1.57
C ILE A 163 -5.82 5.21 0.53
N MET A 164 -4.62 4.71 0.78
CA MET A 164 -3.49 4.74 -0.15
C MET A 164 -3.36 3.39 -0.84
N VAL A 165 -3.40 3.41 -2.17
CA VAL A 165 -3.04 2.26 -3.01
C VAL A 165 -1.62 2.53 -3.53
N CYS A 166 -0.68 1.79 -2.97
CA CYS A 166 0.75 1.90 -3.18
C CYS A 166 1.23 0.92 -4.26
N GLN A 167 2.19 1.35 -5.08
CA GLN A 167 2.93 0.50 -6.02
C GLN A 167 4.36 1.00 -6.20
N ASP A 168 5.28 0.12 -6.59
CA ASP A 168 6.71 0.46 -6.70
C ASP A 168 6.99 1.29 -7.97
N GLY A 169 7.60 2.47 -7.79
CA GLY A 169 7.98 3.36 -8.86
C GLY A 169 8.97 2.74 -9.85
N PHE A 170 8.73 2.94 -11.15
CA PHE A 170 9.45 2.36 -12.28
C PHE A 170 9.32 0.83 -12.41
N ILE A 171 9.53 0.07 -11.33
CA ILE A 171 9.50 -1.40 -11.35
C ILE A 171 8.09 -1.91 -11.65
N THR A 172 7.06 -1.41 -10.96
CA THR A 172 5.66 -1.75 -11.25
C THR A 172 5.04 -0.67 -12.13
N SER A 173 5.28 0.60 -11.81
CA SER A 173 4.52 1.68 -12.42
C SER A 173 4.79 1.88 -13.92
N HIS A 174 5.98 1.50 -14.42
CA HIS A 174 6.37 1.66 -15.83
C HIS A 174 6.59 0.35 -16.58
N ALA A 175 6.93 -0.74 -15.88
CA ALA A 175 7.07 -2.04 -16.54
C ALA A 175 5.71 -2.51 -17.07
N VAL A 176 5.68 -3.01 -18.30
CA VAL A 176 4.45 -3.49 -18.95
C VAL A 176 4.28 -4.98 -18.72
N GLU A 177 3.11 -5.39 -18.27
CA GLU A 177 2.76 -6.78 -18.03
C GLU A 177 1.43 -7.14 -18.69
N ASN A 178 1.21 -8.44 -18.92
CA ASN A 178 -0.11 -8.93 -19.31
C ASN A 178 -1.02 -8.95 -18.09
N ILE A 179 -2.15 -8.25 -18.15
CA ILE A 179 -3.15 -8.23 -17.08
C ILE A 179 -4.54 -8.59 -17.57
N GLU A 180 -5.41 -8.96 -16.64
CA GLU A 180 -6.81 -9.31 -16.85
C GLU A 180 -7.73 -8.19 -16.32
N LEU A 181 -8.29 -7.43 -17.26
CA LEU A 181 -9.23 -6.35 -17.00
C LEU A 181 -10.65 -6.89 -16.83
N LEU A 182 -11.36 -6.31 -15.86
CA LEU A 182 -12.80 -6.54 -15.65
C LEU A 182 -13.61 -5.67 -16.61
N GLU A 183 -14.86 -6.08 -16.84
CA GLU A 183 -15.84 -5.28 -17.61
C GLU A 183 -16.29 -4.06 -16.81
N ASP A 184 -16.48 -2.92 -17.48
CA ASP A 184 -16.83 -1.63 -16.85
C ASP A 184 -18.06 -1.72 -15.95
N GLU A 185 -19.15 -2.31 -16.45
CA GLU A 185 -20.40 -2.46 -15.68
C GLU A 185 -20.23 -3.32 -14.43
N LYS A 186 -19.33 -4.31 -14.47
CA LYS A 186 -19.03 -5.15 -13.30
C LYS A 186 -18.26 -4.37 -12.25
N VAL A 187 -17.31 -3.53 -12.67
CA VAL A 187 -16.57 -2.65 -11.77
C VAL A 187 -17.48 -1.60 -11.16
N LYS A 188 -18.27 -0.88 -11.97
CA LYS A 188 -19.25 0.12 -11.49
C LYS A 188 -20.21 -0.48 -10.44
N LYS A 189 -20.76 -1.66 -10.71
CA LYS A 189 -21.64 -2.35 -9.76
C LYS A 189 -20.93 -2.81 -8.48
N PHE A 190 -19.65 -3.18 -8.57
CA PHE A 190 -18.87 -3.61 -7.43
C PHE A 190 -18.49 -2.44 -6.52
N VAL A 191 -18.05 -1.33 -7.12
CA VAL A 191 -17.67 -0.09 -6.43
C VAL A 191 -18.90 0.56 -5.80
N GLY A 192 -19.99 0.65 -6.57
CA GLY A 192 -21.25 1.24 -6.14
C GLY A 192 -21.26 2.77 -6.18
N GLU A 193 -22.41 3.34 -5.82
CA GLU A 193 -22.63 4.77 -5.73
C GLU A 193 -22.20 5.29 -4.36
N TYR A 194 -21.61 6.48 -4.33
CA TYR A 194 -21.23 7.14 -3.08
C TYR A 194 -22.39 7.97 -2.55
N GLU A 195 -22.96 7.52 -1.43
CA GLU A 195 -24.07 8.20 -0.75
C GLU A 195 -23.69 8.51 0.70
N PRO A 196 -22.83 9.52 0.94
CA PRO A 196 -22.42 9.87 2.30
C PRO A 196 -23.62 10.37 3.10
N GLU A 197 -23.77 9.87 4.34
CA GLU A 197 -24.85 10.32 5.22
C GLU A 197 -24.63 11.76 5.73
N ASN A 198 -23.36 12.11 5.97
CA ASN A 198 -22.93 13.39 6.51
C ASN A 198 -21.92 14.02 5.55
N TYR A 199 -22.29 15.15 4.93
CA TYR A 199 -21.44 15.88 3.99
C TYR A 199 -21.82 17.36 3.97
N LEU A 200 -20.85 18.24 3.73
CA LEU A 200 -20.87 19.68 3.97
C LEU A 200 -22.03 20.39 3.25
N LEU A 201 -22.35 19.97 2.04
CA LEU A 201 -23.40 20.55 1.21
C LEU A 201 -24.79 19.91 1.44
N ASN A 202 -24.96 19.09 2.48
CA ASN A 202 -26.24 18.50 2.82
C ASN A 202 -27.22 19.55 3.38
N ALA A 203 -28.13 20.03 2.54
CA ALA A 203 -29.14 21.03 2.93
C ALA A 203 -30.05 20.59 4.10
N LYS A 204 -30.20 19.27 4.34
CA LYS A 204 -31.01 18.74 5.45
C LYS A 204 -30.21 18.60 6.74
N LYS A 205 -28.88 18.62 6.69
CA LYS A 205 -28.00 18.41 7.84
C LYS A 205 -26.78 19.33 7.75
N PRO A 206 -26.94 20.63 8.11
CA PRO A 206 -25.81 21.54 8.17
C PRO A 206 -24.74 21.01 9.13
N LEU A 207 -23.49 20.94 8.67
CA LEU A 207 -22.36 20.57 9.52
C LEU A 207 -21.17 21.50 9.32
N ALA A 208 -20.25 21.46 10.28
CA ALA A 208 -18.91 22.00 10.15
C ALA A 208 -17.92 20.83 10.05
N VAL A 209 -16.99 20.91 9.09
CA VAL A 209 -15.87 19.97 8.92
C VAL A 209 -14.59 20.64 9.39
N GLY A 210 -13.68 19.90 10.01
CA GLY A 210 -12.44 20.45 10.58
C GLY A 210 -12.61 21.55 11.65
N PRO A 211 -13.60 21.49 12.58
CA PRO A 211 -13.71 22.51 13.61
C PRO A 211 -12.52 22.45 14.58
N TYR A 212 -12.23 23.58 15.23
CA TYR A 212 -11.28 23.61 16.36
C TYR A 212 -11.75 22.68 17.47
N SER A 213 -10.96 21.65 17.80
CA SER A 213 -11.24 20.73 18.90
C SER A 213 -10.61 21.23 20.19
N VAL A 214 -11.41 21.35 21.24
CA VAL A 214 -10.91 21.58 22.60
C VAL A 214 -10.28 20.30 23.19
N THR A 215 -9.46 20.47 24.22
CA THR A 215 -8.75 19.39 24.93
C THR A 215 -9.67 18.25 25.37
N ASP A 216 -10.91 18.58 25.79
CA ASP A 216 -11.88 17.64 26.35
C ASP A 216 -12.46 16.64 25.33
N TYR A 217 -12.29 16.86 24.02
CA TYR A 217 -12.86 16.01 22.96
C TYR A 217 -11.85 15.47 21.94
N TYR A 218 -10.64 16.03 21.90
CA TYR A 218 -9.65 15.64 20.90
C TYR A 218 -9.25 14.17 21.04
N MET A 219 -9.13 13.68 22.27
CA MET A 219 -8.77 12.29 22.53
C MET A 219 -9.84 11.32 22.01
N GLU A 220 -11.12 11.65 22.19
CA GLU A 220 -12.28 10.87 21.75
C GLU A 220 -12.32 10.79 20.22
N ALA A 221 -12.00 11.88 19.53
CA ALA A 221 -11.86 11.87 18.07
C ALA A 221 -10.75 10.90 17.62
N LYS A 222 -9.58 10.90 18.28
CA LYS A 222 -8.49 9.95 17.98
C LYS A 222 -8.85 8.51 18.32
N VAL A 223 -9.60 8.26 19.39
CA VAL A 223 -10.13 6.93 19.71
C VAL A 223 -11.09 6.45 18.62
N ALA A 224 -11.96 7.33 18.11
CA ALA A 224 -12.86 7.01 17.01
C ALA A 224 -12.11 6.65 15.72
N GLN A 225 -11.04 7.38 15.37
CA GLN A 225 -10.17 7.02 14.24
C GLN A 225 -9.47 5.67 14.45
N ALA A 226 -8.97 5.40 15.66
CA ALA A 226 -8.33 4.12 15.98
C ALA A 226 -9.32 2.93 15.88
N HIS A 227 -10.57 3.11 16.30
CA HIS A 227 -11.63 2.10 16.13
C HIS A 227 -11.98 1.87 14.66
N ALA A 228 -12.00 2.93 13.85
CA ALA A 228 -12.21 2.84 12.41
C ALA A 228 -11.08 2.05 11.72
N MET A 229 -9.83 2.32 12.08
CA MET A 229 -8.67 1.60 11.55
C MET A 229 -8.71 0.11 11.91
N LYS A 230 -9.11 -0.23 13.15
CA LYS A 230 -9.35 -1.64 13.53
C LYS A 230 -10.46 -2.28 12.70
N SER A 231 -11.55 -1.55 12.44
CA SER A 231 -12.69 -2.02 11.66
C SER A 231 -12.34 -2.22 10.18
N ALA A 232 -11.40 -1.42 9.65
CA ALA A 232 -10.92 -1.54 8.27
C ALA A 232 -10.36 -2.93 7.96
N LYS A 233 -9.75 -3.62 8.93
CA LYS A 233 -9.22 -4.98 8.74
C LYS A 233 -10.32 -5.94 8.26
N GLN A 234 -11.49 -5.91 8.90
CA GLN A 234 -12.61 -6.77 8.52
C GLN A 234 -13.22 -6.34 7.18
N ALA A 235 -13.36 -5.02 6.95
CA ALA A 235 -13.85 -4.49 5.68
C ALA A 235 -12.96 -4.94 4.50
N ILE A 236 -11.64 -4.89 4.64
CA ILE A 236 -10.68 -5.37 3.64
C ILE A 236 -10.91 -6.85 3.31
N LEU A 237 -11.05 -7.70 4.33
CA LEU A 237 -11.28 -9.14 4.12
C LEU A 237 -12.62 -9.44 3.44
N ASP A 238 -13.67 -8.70 3.79
CA ASP A 238 -14.99 -8.89 3.20
C ASP A 238 -15.06 -8.38 1.75
N VAL A 239 -14.42 -7.24 1.46
CA VAL A 239 -14.26 -6.74 0.09
C VAL A 239 -13.43 -7.70 -0.75
N ALA A 240 -12.32 -8.22 -0.22
CA ALA A 240 -11.49 -9.20 -0.92
C ALA A 240 -12.28 -10.47 -1.30
N LYS A 241 -13.13 -10.99 -0.39
CA LYS A 241 -14.02 -12.13 -0.70
C LYS A 241 -15.06 -11.82 -1.78
N LYS A 242 -15.60 -10.59 -1.80
CA LYS A 242 -16.51 -10.16 -2.87
C LYS A 242 -15.76 -10.02 -4.19
N PHE A 243 -14.53 -9.50 -4.15
CA PHE A 243 -13.66 -9.34 -5.30
C PHE A 243 -13.25 -10.69 -5.90
N GLU A 244 -12.97 -11.69 -5.08
CA GLU A 244 -12.70 -13.07 -5.51
C GLU A 244 -13.88 -13.65 -6.31
N LYS A 245 -15.12 -13.42 -5.87
CA LYS A 245 -16.33 -13.83 -6.62
C LYS A 245 -16.49 -13.10 -7.95
N LEU A 246 -16.00 -11.86 -8.04
CA LEU A 246 -16.08 -11.02 -9.23
C LEU A 246 -15.03 -11.39 -10.28
N SER A 247 -13.80 -11.59 -9.82
CA SER A 247 -12.60 -11.67 -10.66
C SER A 247 -11.97 -13.06 -10.74
N GLY A 248 -12.26 -13.94 -9.77
CA GLY A 248 -11.56 -15.20 -9.56
C GLY A 248 -10.21 -15.05 -8.84
N ARG A 249 -9.77 -13.82 -8.52
CA ARG A 249 -8.48 -13.54 -7.89
C ARG A 249 -8.65 -13.32 -6.39
N LYS A 250 -7.87 -14.04 -5.59
CA LYS A 250 -7.97 -14.04 -4.13
C LYS A 250 -6.99 -13.06 -3.51
N TYR A 251 -7.49 -12.26 -2.58
CA TYR A 251 -6.70 -11.31 -1.81
C TYR A 251 -6.92 -11.46 -0.30
N GLY A 252 -5.93 -11.03 0.48
CA GLY A 252 -5.96 -11.04 1.94
C GLY A 252 -5.22 -9.83 2.52
N LEU A 253 -4.81 -9.94 3.79
CA LEU A 253 -3.95 -8.94 4.45
C LEU A 253 -2.49 -9.09 4.01
N PHE A 254 -2.10 -10.31 3.68
CA PHE A 254 -0.82 -10.70 3.11
C PHE A 254 -1.00 -11.99 2.32
N GLU A 255 0.01 -12.36 1.54
CA GLU A 255 0.11 -13.63 0.81
C GLU A 255 1.19 -14.49 1.45
N GLU A 256 0.89 -15.77 1.68
CA GLU A 256 1.86 -16.78 2.08
C GLU A 256 2.26 -17.58 0.85
N TYR A 257 3.56 -17.65 0.54
CA TYR A 257 4.09 -18.43 -0.58
C TYR A 257 5.08 -19.46 -0.09
N LYS A 258 4.70 -20.75 -0.20
CA LYS A 258 5.46 -21.91 0.30
C LYS A 258 5.91 -21.75 1.76
N LEU A 259 5.04 -21.23 2.61
CA LEU A 259 5.35 -20.91 4.01
C LEU A 259 4.98 -22.05 5.00
N GLU A 260 3.98 -22.87 4.66
CA GLU A 260 3.40 -23.87 5.58
C GLU A 260 4.41 -24.82 6.23
N ASP A 261 5.40 -25.27 5.45
CA ASP A 261 6.45 -26.21 5.87
C ASP A 261 7.86 -25.56 5.93
N ALA A 262 7.95 -24.24 5.81
CA ALA A 262 9.21 -23.53 5.73
C ALA A 262 9.96 -23.50 7.07
N ASP A 263 11.25 -23.81 7.04
CA ASP A 263 12.18 -23.57 8.14
C ASP A 263 12.62 -22.10 8.18
N TYR A 264 12.73 -21.45 7.02
CA TYR A 264 13.22 -20.08 6.87
C TYR A 264 12.26 -19.24 6.05
N ALA A 265 12.00 -17.99 6.45
CA ALA A 265 11.07 -17.12 5.76
C ALA A 265 11.62 -15.72 5.50
N VAL A 266 11.14 -15.12 4.41
CA VAL A 266 11.29 -13.69 4.12
C VAL A 266 9.94 -13.00 4.31
N VAL A 267 9.93 -11.84 4.99
CA VAL A 267 8.77 -10.92 5.04
C VAL A 267 9.10 -9.70 4.20
N ILE A 268 8.26 -9.35 3.22
CA ILE A 268 8.55 -8.28 2.26
C ILE A 268 7.28 -7.56 1.78
N ILE A 269 7.45 -6.34 1.27
CA ILE A 269 6.42 -5.53 0.61
C ILE A 269 6.82 -5.26 -0.85
N GLY A 270 5.85 -5.25 -1.75
CA GLY A 270 6.02 -4.74 -3.12
C GLY A 270 6.68 -5.72 -4.09
N SER A 271 7.27 -5.17 -5.15
CA SER A 271 7.71 -5.88 -6.36
C SER A 271 8.79 -6.94 -6.13
N ALA A 272 9.66 -6.77 -5.12
CA ALA A 272 10.72 -7.75 -4.85
C ALA A 272 10.17 -9.10 -4.32
N ALA A 273 8.88 -9.16 -3.97
CA ALA A 273 8.20 -10.42 -3.71
C ALA A 273 8.26 -11.36 -4.93
N GLY A 274 8.18 -10.83 -6.16
CA GLY A 274 8.29 -11.61 -7.40
C GLY A 274 9.65 -12.31 -7.50
N THR A 275 10.75 -11.55 -7.43
CA THR A 275 12.11 -12.11 -7.42
C THR A 275 12.31 -13.12 -6.28
N THR A 276 11.73 -12.85 -5.12
CA THR A 276 11.81 -13.76 -3.97
C THR A 276 11.09 -15.08 -4.23
N LYS A 277 9.93 -15.05 -4.90
CA LYS A 277 9.19 -16.27 -5.31
C LYS A 277 10.01 -17.12 -6.28
N ASP A 278 10.68 -16.50 -7.26
CA ASP A 278 11.57 -17.20 -8.19
C ASP A 278 12.75 -17.86 -7.45
N THR A 279 13.37 -17.13 -6.52
CA THR A 279 14.46 -17.65 -5.66
C THR A 279 13.99 -18.86 -4.84
N ILE A 280 12.83 -18.74 -4.21
CA ILE A 280 12.21 -19.81 -3.43
C ILE A 280 11.97 -21.03 -4.31
N ASP A 281 11.51 -20.86 -5.54
CA ASP A 281 11.25 -21.95 -6.46
C ASP A 281 12.52 -22.71 -6.85
N GLU A 282 13.64 -22.02 -7.04
CA GLU A 282 14.94 -22.64 -7.26
C GLU A 282 15.43 -23.42 -6.03
N MET A 283 15.49 -22.76 -4.87
CA MET A 283 15.98 -23.39 -3.64
C MET A 283 15.09 -24.56 -3.18
N ARG A 284 13.78 -24.50 -3.44
CA ARG A 284 12.86 -25.60 -3.16
C ARG A 284 13.13 -26.83 -4.04
N LYS A 285 13.57 -26.65 -5.30
CA LYS A 285 14.02 -27.77 -6.16
C LYS A 285 15.28 -28.43 -5.62
N GLU A 286 16.10 -27.68 -4.89
CA GLU A 286 17.30 -28.18 -4.18
C GLU A 286 16.96 -28.82 -2.82
N GLY A 287 15.68 -28.89 -2.44
CA GLY A 287 15.22 -29.49 -1.19
C GLY A 287 15.26 -28.55 0.02
N LYS A 288 15.50 -27.26 -0.16
CA LYS A 288 15.49 -26.26 0.93
C LYS A 288 14.07 -25.87 1.31
N LYS A 289 13.80 -25.76 2.61
CA LYS A 289 12.49 -25.38 3.16
C LYS A 289 12.38 -23.88 3.39
N VAL A 290 12.33 -23.12 2.29
CA VAL A 290 12.26 -21.65 2.31
C VAL A 290 10.87 -21.13 1.90
N GLY A 291 10.41 -20.05 2.50
CA GLY A 291 9.08 -19.48 2.25
C GLY A 291 9.06 -17.96 2.28
N LEU A 292 7.91 -17.39 1.91
CA LEU A 292 7.68 -15.95 1.84
C LEU A 292 6.34 -15.57 2.47
N LEU A 293 6.34 -14.44 3.17
CA LEU A 293 5.16 -13.72 3.60
C LEU A 293 5.18 -12.32 2.96
N LYS A 294 4.37 -12.12 1.92
CA LYS A 294 4.27 -10.84 1.20
C LYS A 294 3.15 -10.00 1.80
N ILE A 295 3.51 -8.87 2.39
CA ILE A 295 2.54 -7.93 2.97
C ILE A 295 1.80 -7.20 1.85
N ARG A 296 0.47 -7.27 1.89
CA ARG A 296 -0.41 -6.46 1.05
C ARG A 296 -0.96 -5.27 1.83
N VAL A 297 -1.33 -5.44 3.10
CA VAL A 297 -1.92 -4.40 3.93
C VAL A 297 -0.94 -4.06 5.05
N PHE A 298 -0.39 -2.85 5.02
CA PHE A 298 0.49 -2.35 6.08
C PHE A 298 -0.29 -1.58 7.16
N ARG A 299 -1.36 -0.90 6.76
CA ARG A 299 -2.32 -0.25 7.65
C ARG A 299 -3.74 -0.66 7.27
N PRO A 300 -4.54 -1.22 8.20
CA PRO A 300 -4.16 -1.65 9.56
C PRO A 300 -3.14 -2.80 9.55
N PHE A 301 -2.13 -2.75 10.43
CA PHE A 301 -1.08 -3.76 10.45
C PHE A 301 -1.58 -5.11 10.98
N PRO A 302 -1.39 -6.23 10.24
CA PRO A 302 -1.91 -7.54 10.61
C PRO A 302 -0.93 -8.33 11.50
N GLY A 303 -0.45 -7.73 12.58
CA GLY A 303 0.64 -8.29 13.40
C GLY A 303 0.34 -9.64 14.05
N GLU A 304 -0.87 -9.83 14.58
CA GLU A 304 -1.28 -11.12 15.18
C GLU A 304 -1.32 -12.24 14.12
N GLU A 305 -1.83 -11.91 12.94
CA GLU A 305 -1.93 -12.84 11.81
C GLU A 305 -0.54 -13.19 11.24
N ILE A 306 0.36 -12.20 11.13
CA ILE A 306 1.75 -12.41 10.71
C ILE A 306 2.48 -13.32 11.69
N ALA A 307 2.41 -13.02 12.99
CA ALA A 307 3.10 -13.82 14.00
C ALA A 307 2.60 -15.27 14.02
N LYS A 308 1.29 -15.47 13.79
CA LYS A 308 0.70 -16.81 13.66
C LYS A 308 1.21 -17.54 12.41
N ALA A 309 1.34 -16.87 11.28
CA ALA A 309 1.84 -17.45 10.03
C ALA A 309 3.33 -17.86 10.17
N LEU A 310 4.12 -17.07 10.90
CA LEU A 310 5.55 -17.32 11.10
C LEU A 310 5.87 -18.26 12.28
N LYS A 311 4.88 -18.76 13.03
CA LYS A 311 5.13 -19.48 14.30
C LYS A 311 6.06 -20.70 14.21
N ASN A 312 6.18 -21.32 13.03
CA ASN A 312 6.95 -22.55 12.83
C ASN A 312 8.33 -22.30 12.20
N VAL A 313 8.63 -21.06 11.79
CA VAL A 313 9.91 -20.75 11.15
C VAL A 313 11.00 -20.65 12.21
N LYS A 314 12.18 -21.16 11.91
CA LYS A 314 13.35 -21.11 12.79
C LYS A 314 14.04 -19.76 12.73
N ALA A 315 14.15 -19.21 11.51
CA ALA A 315 14.67 -17.86 11.31
C ALA A 315 13.89 -17.09 10.23
N VAL A 316 13.79 -15.77 10.39
CA VAL A 316 13.05 -14.87 9.49
C VAL A 316 13.87 -13.63 9.14
N ALA A 317 13.93 -13.30 7.85
CA ALA A 317 14.45 -12.02 7.37
C ALA A 317 13.28 -11.07 7.09
N ILE A 318 13.33 -9.87 7.68
CA ILE A 318 12.36 -8.82 7.40
C ILE A 318 13.01 -7.79 6.49
N MET A 319 12.45 -7.61 5.30
CA MET A 319 13.03 -6.85 4.20
C MET A 319 12.32 -5.50 4.07
N ASP A 320 13.00 -4.43 4.48
CA ASP A 320 12.53 -3.06 4.34
C ASP A 320 13.15 -2.37 3.12
N ARG A 321 12.29 -1.87 2.23
CA ARG A 321 12.70 -0.92 1.20
C ARG A 321 12.60 0.52 1.71
N ALA A 322 12.89 0.72 2.99
CA ALA A 322 12.89 2.03 3.66
C ALA A 322 13.84 1.98 4.86
N GLU A 323 14.58 3.05 5.08
CA GLU A 323 15.42 3.22 6.27
C GLU A 323 14.73 4.16 7.26
N SER A 324 14.73 3.83 8.56
CA SER A 324 14.15 4.68 9.61
C SER A 324 15.17 5.58 10.31
N PHE A 325 16.46 5.35 10.08
CA PHE A 325 17.60 6.01 10.75
C PHE A 325 17.55 5.90 12.28
N ASN A 326 16.88 4.86 12.78
CA ASN A 326 16.71 4.58 14.21
C ASN A 326 17.74 3.57 14.75
N SER A 327 18.72 3.18 13.91
CA SER A 327 19.73 2.15 14.14
C SER A 327 19.22 0.71 14.35
N GLN A 328 17.93 0.46 14.07
CA GLN A 328 17.26 -0.83 14.26
C GLN A 328 16.60 -1.37 12.99
N GLY A 329 16.68 -0.66 11.87
CA GLY A 329 16.11 -1.04 10.57
C GLY A 329 14.86 -0.24 10.17
N GLY A 330 14.09 -0.81 9.24
CA GLY A 330 12.93 -0.13 8.67
C GLY A 330 11.62 -0.34 9.43
N PRO A 331 10.53 0.31 8.98
CA PRO A 331 9.24 0.26 9.65
C PRO A 331 8.57 -1.12 9.66
N LEU A 332 8.77 -1.93 8.61
CA LEU A 332 8.26 -3.30 8.59
C LEU A 332 8.96 -4.15 9.64
N GLY A 333 10.30 -4.05 9.73
CA GLY A 333 11.11 -4.65 10.77
C GLY A 333 10.58 -4.33 12.16
N ALA A 334 10.36 -3.06 12.46
CA ALA A 334 9.84 -2.63 13.77
C ALA A 334 8.51 -3.30 14.15
N GLU A 335 7.56 -3.38 13.22
CA GLU A 335 6.22 -3.91 13.50
C GLU A 335 6.16 -5.44 13.52
N VAL A 336 6.91 -6.11 12.64
CA VAL A 336 7.01 -7.57 12.65
C VAL A 336 7.72 -8.04 13.91
N MET A 337 8.85 -7.41 14.28
CA MET A 337 9.59 -7.74 15.49
C MET A 337 8.74 -7.56 16.75
N SER A 338 7.99 -6.45 16.84
CA SER A 338 7.03 -6.22 17.94
C SER A 338 5.96 -7.31 18.01
N SER A 339 5.48 -7.77 16.85
CA SER A 339 4.43 -8.80 16.76
C SER A 339 4.96 -10.18 17.17
N LEU A 340 6.16 -10.54 16.71
CA LEU A 340 6.85 -11.77 17.11
C LEU A 340 7.14 -11.80 18.61
N TYR A 341 7.58 -10.67 19.18
CA TYR A 341 7.82 -10.53 20.61
C TYR A 341 6.53 -10.74 21.42
N LYS A 342 5.42 -10.08 21.04
CA LYS A 342 4.11 -10.25 21.69
C LYS A 342 3.60 -11.69 21.62
N ALA A 343 3.86 -12.38 20.50
CA ALA A 343 3.51 -13.78 20.31
C ALA A 343 4.45 -14.75 21.03
N LYS A 344 5.50 -14.25 21.71
CA LYS A 344 6.55 -15.07 22.34
C LYS A 344 7.21 -16.04 21.36
N SER A 345 7.41 -15.58 20.12
CA SER A 345 8.09 -16.38 19.10
C SER A 345 9.52 -16.68 19.53
N THR A 346 9.99 -17.90 19.23
CA THR A 346 11.39 -18.32 19.40
C THR A 346 12.19 -18.19 18.10
N SER A 347 11.57 -17.75 17.01
CA SER A 347 12.25 -17.56 15.73
C SER A 347 13.35 -16.50 15.85
N LYS A 348 14.55 -16.80 15.34
CA LYS A 348 15.61 -15.80 15.16
C LYS A 348 15.16 -14.82 14.06
N ALA A 349 15.30 -13.53 14.28
CA ALA A 349 14.81 -12.52 13.34
C ALA A 349 15.88 -11.47 13.03
N ILE A 350 16.00 -11.11 11.75
CA ILE A 350 16.98 -10.17 11.24
C ILE A 350 16.33 -9.17 10.29
N ASN A 351 16.63 -7.89 10.46
CA ASN A 351 16.18 -6.82 9.60
C ASN A 351 17.19 -6.57 8.47
N TYR A 352 16.67 -6.37 7.27
CA TYR A 352 17.44 -6.01 6.09
C TYR A 352 16.88 -4.73 5.49
N VAL A 353 17.78 -3.81 5.15
CA VAL A 353 17.46 -2.68 4.29
C VAL A 353 18.00 -2.97 2.89
N TYR A 354 17.12 -2.83 1.90
CA TYR A 354 17.41 -3.28 0.54
C TYR A 354 16.80 -2.33 -0.50
N GLY A 355 17.28 -2.42 -1.75
CA GLY A 355 16.61 -1.84 -2.91
C GLY A 355 16.41 -0.32 -2.91
N LEU A 356 17.02 0.42 -1.97
CA LEU A 356 16.80 1.86 -1.84
C LEU A 356 17.15 2.60 -3.12
N GLY A 357 16.29 3.56 -3.50
CA GLY A 357 16.49 4.36 -4.70
C GLY A 357 16.58 3.53 -5.99
N GLY A 358 15.81 2.45 -6.10
CA GLY A 358 15.71 1.58 -7.27
C GLY A 358 16.91 0.67 -7.48
N ARG A 359 17.68 0.40 -6.42
CA ARG A 359 18.79 -0.53 -6.53
C ARG A 359 18.27 -1.93 -6.82
N ASP A 360 18.88 -2.60 -7.79
CA ASP A 360 18.44 -3.90 -8.26
C ASP A 360 18.49 -4.96 -7.14
N VAL A 361 17.58 -5.92 -7.22
CA VAL A 361 17.42 -7.02 -6.27
C VAL A 361 17.32 -8.29 -7.09
N THR A 362 18.37 -9.10 -7.05
CA THR A 362 18.49 -10.29 -7.89
C THR A 362 18.10 -11.57 -7.14
N VAL A 363 17.90 -12.66 -7.90
CA VAL A 363 17.70 -14.00 -7.33
C VAL A 363 18.89 -14.41 -6.45
N ASP A 364 20.11 -14.09 -6.87
CA ASP A 364 21.32 -14.39 -6.10
C ASP A 364 21.38 -13.60 -4.78
N ASP A 365 20.91 -12.36 -4.76
CA ASP A 365 20.84 -11.57 -3.52
C ASP A 365 19.87 -12.20 -2.53
N MET A 366 18.67 -12.59 -2.99
CA MET A 366 17.68 -13.25 -2.14
C MET A 366 18.13 -14.65 -1.70
N ARG A 367 18.89 -15.37 -2.53
CA ARG A 367 19.49 -16.65 -2.15
C ARG A 367 20.45 -16.48 -0.98
N LYS A 368 21.32 -15.46 -1.01
CA LYS A 368 22.24 -15.13 0.09
C LYS A 368 21.50 -14.77 1.38
N VAL A 369 20.34 -14.12 1.29
CA VAL A 369 19.49 -13.85 2.45
C VAL A 369 19.03 -15.15 3.11
N PHE A 370 18.54 -16.12 2.34
CA PHE A 370 18.14 -17.43 2.88
C PHE A 370 19.33 -18.23 3.43
N GLU A 371 20.48 -18.21 2.75
CA GLU A 371 21.71 -18.84 3.24
C GLU A 371 22.15 -18.24 4.58
N THR A 372 22.04 -16.92 4.74
CA THR A 372 22.30 -16.25 6.02
C THR A 372 21.33 -16.74 7.12
N LEU A 373 20.05 -16.95 6.81
CA LEU A 373 19.09 -17.49 7.78
C LEU A 373 19.46 -18.91 8.22
N GLU A 374 19.97 -19.75 7.31
CA GLU A 374 20.49 -21.08 7.64
C GLU A 374 21.71 -21.02 8.56
N GLU A 375 22.61 -20.07 8.34
CA GLU A 375 23.80 -19.86 9.18
C GLU A 375 23.42 -19.38 10.59
N ILE A 376 22.51 -18.39 10.66
CA ILE A 376 21.99 -17.86 11.92
C ILE A 376 21.31 -18.97 12.73
N ASP A 377 20.53 -19.84 12.10
CA ASP A 377 19.87 -20.97 12.76
C ASP A 377 20.89 -21.95 13.37
N LYS A 378 21.95 -22.29 12.63
CA LYS A 378 22.99 -23.24 13.05
C LYS A 378 23.99 -22.68 14.07
N SER A 379 24.10 -21.36 14.19
CA SER A 379 25.02 -20.71 15.13
C SER A 379 24.39 -20.49 16.50
N ASP A 380 25.15 -20.72 17.56
CA ASP A 380 24.83 -20.34 18.95
C ASP A 380 25.43 -18.97 19.32
N GLU A 381 26.12 -18.31 18.40
CA GLU A 381 26.72 -16.99 18.59
C GLU A 381 25.72 -15.86 18.34
N ASP A 382 25.97 -14.70 18.95
CA ASP A 382 25.25 -13.47 18.64
C ASP A 382 25.47 -13.11 17.16
N PHE A 383 24.40 -12.71 16.48
CA PHE A 383 24.44 -12.29 15.07
C PHE A 383 23.97 -10.84 14.93
N GLU A 384 24.50 -10.15 13.92
CA GLU A 384 24.03 -8.82 13.56
C GLU A 384 22.55 -8.87 13.15
N THR A 385 21.69 -8.15 13.87
CA THR A 385 20.23 -8.16 13.70
C THR A 385 19.72 -7.14 12.68
N TYR A 386 20.60 -6.31 12.11
CA TYR A 386 20.27 -5.26 11.17
C TYR A 386 21.37 -5.11 10.12
N ARG A 387 21.03 -5.33 8.85
CA ARG A 387 21.99 -5.34 7.73
C ARG A 387 21.51 -4.52 6.56
N PHE A 388 22.46 -4.06 5.74
CA PHE A 388 22.17 -3.55 4.41
C PHE A 388 22.52 -4.59 3.34
N MET A 389 21.64 -4.78 2.38
CA MET A 389 21.88 -5.66 1.23
C MET A 389 22.47 -4.86 0.06
N GLY A 390 23.61 -5.31 -0.47
CA GLY A 390 24.17 -4.80 -1.72
C GLY A 390 24.92 -3.47 -1.64
N VAL A 391 25.40 -3.04 -0.47
CA VAL A 391 26.26 -1.84 -0.34
C VAL A 391 27.58 -2.06 -1.09
N ARG A 392 28.14 -1.01 -1.71
CA ARG A 392 29.47 -1.10 -2.36
C ARG A 392 30.52 -0.85 -1.29
N GLU A 393 31.52 -1.71 -1.21
CA GLU A 393 32.70 -1.56 -0.35
C GLU A 393 33.76 -0.64 -0.98
#